data_AF-A0A0L0L9J4-F1
#
_entry.id   AF-A0A0L0L9J4-F1
#
_cell.length_a   1.000
_cell.length_b   1.000
_cell.length_c   1.000
_cell.angle_alpha   90.00
_cell.angle_beta   90.00
_cell.angle_gamma   90.00
#
_symmetry.space_group_name_H-M   'P 1'
#
loop_
_entity.id
_entity.type
_entity.pdbx_description
1 polymer ?
#
loop_
_entity_poly.entity_id
_entity_poly.type
_entity_poly.pdbx_seq_one_letter_code
_entity_poly.pdbx_strand_id
1 'polypeptide(L)'
;MGKSNNSGLMIIVIILAVLLVGGTESTSKGGSLFSPTPKTPAQQQADIQRQITDTKYKVDELKKQVAIEEAKKTQSRYKNIVDLYFINHSSDPSKEYISIHVNSTATTSIKITGWTLKSLSSGVSVKIPQASYLFFANSINSEQDIYLSANETLYLITGISPNGASFKVNKCSGYLNQFQTFIPYIGGYCPAPRNENLSSIPKTVYNDSCFDFINSMPSCRIQTNPLPASSQKWSAECIDFIYKKINYPACVDTHKNDQDFYQKDWRVYLKRSEHLWKNTREDVVLLDEYGKIVDEIKY
;
A
#
# COMPACT_ATOMS: atom_id res chain seq x y z
N MET A 1 -11.71 -54.97 -6.33
CA MET A 1 -13.06 -54.38 -6.52
C MET A 1 -12.91 -52.87 -6.34
N GLY A 2 -13.35 -51.97 -7.23
CA GLY A 2 -13.97 -52.19 -8.53
C GLY A 2 -15.03 -51.15 -8.86
N LYS A 3 -14.64 -49.97 -9.35
CA LYS A 3 -15.32 -49.25 -10.47
C LYS A 3 -14.54 -48.00 -10.89
N SER A 4 -14.23 -47.96 -12.18
CA SER A 4 -13.86 -46.74 -12.91
C SER A 4 -15.07 -45.82 -13.04
N ASN A 5 -14.85 -44.51 -13.20
CA ASN A 5 -15.70 -43.68 -14.04
C ASN A 5 -14.87 -42.62 -14.76
N ASN A 6 -14.78 -42.79 -16.08
CA ASN A 6 -14.16 -41.88 -17.03
C ASN A 6 -15.14 -40.77 -17.42
N SER A 7 -14.74 -39.50 -17.36
CA SER A 7 -15.37 -38.34 -18.02
C SER A 7 -14.45 -37.13 -17.87
N GLY A 8 -14.19 -36.31 -18.89
CA GLY A 8 -14.51 -36.40 -20.31
C GLY A 8 -13.64 -35.39 -21.06
N LEU A 9 -13.07 -35.78 -22.19
CA LEU A 9 -11.95 -35.07 -22.82
C LEU A 9 -12.44 -33.93 -23.74
N MET A 10 -11.85 -32.74 -23.62
CA MET A 10 -12.00 -31.62 -24.57
C MET A 10 -10.67 -30.84 -24.66
N ILE A 11 -9.63 -31.50 -25.20
CA ILE A 11 -8.41 -30.82 -25.64
C ILE A 11 -8.58 -30.49 -27.12
N ILE A 12 -8.73 -29.21 -27.43
CA ILE A 12 -8.81 -28.74 -28.82
C ILE A 12 -7.40 -28.67 -29.39
N VAL A 13 -6.99 -29.72 -30.11
CA VAL A 13 -5.78 -29.72 -30.94
C VAL A 13 -6.20 -29.45 -32.38
N ILE A 14 -5.89 -28.26 -32.90
CA ILE A 14 -6.10 -27.93 -34.32
C ILE A 14 -4.86 -28.34 -35.10
N ILE A 15 -4.94 -29.50 -35.77
CA ILE A 15 -3.97 -29.89 -36.80
C ILE A 15 -4.49 -29.39 -38.15
N LEU A 16 -3.79 -28.42 -38.74
CA LEU A 16 -4.03 -27.99 -40.12
C LEU A 16 -3.35 -28.96 -41.08
N ALA A 17 -4.09 -30.00 -41.49
CA ALA A 17 -3.73 -30.84 -42.62
C ALA A 17 -4.18 -30.16 -43.93
N VAL A 18 -3.22 -29.59 -44.68
CA VAL A 18 -3.47 -29.15 -46.06
C VAL A 18 -3.32 -30.36 -46.98
N LEU A 19 -4.44 -30.89 -47.47
CA LEU A 19 -4.46 -31.87 -48.57
C LEU A 19 -5.21 -31.31 -49.77
N LEU A 20 -4.62 -31.55 -50.94
CA LEU A 20 -5.11 -31.18 -52.26
C LEU A 20 -6.09 -32.25 -52.80
N VAL A 21 -6.82 -31.91 -53.88
CA VAL A 21 -7.68 -32.79 -54.71
C VAL A 21 -9.02 -33.17 -54.05
N GLY A 22 -10.20 -33.12 -54.69
CA GLY A 22 -10.59 -32.60 -56.01
C GLY A 22 -11.90 -33.24 -56.56
N GLY A 23 -12.96 -32.45 -56.84
CA GLY A 23 -14.26 -32.88 -57.42
C GLY A 23 -15.17 -33.68 -56.46
N THR A 24 -16.52 -33.75 -56.59
CA THR A 24 -17.55 -33.12 -57.48
C THR A 24 -18.86 -32.91 -56.62
N GLU A 25 -20.04 -32.41 -57.03
CA GLU A 25 -20.61 -31.96 -58.32
C GLU A 25 -21.87 -31.05 -58.16
N SER A 26 -22.37 -30.50 -59.29
CA SER A 26 -23.75 -30.12 -59.66
C SER A 26 -24.78 -29.59 -58.63
N THR A 27 -25.13 -28.29 -58.73
CA THR A 27 -26.39 -27.87 -59.37
C THR A 27 -26.53 -26.35 -59.62
N SER A 28 -26.71 -25.98 -60.90
CA SER A 28 -27.52 -24.86 -61.46
C SER A 28 -27.71 -23.53 -60.69
N LYS A 29 -27.05 -22.46 -61.15
CA LYS A 29 -27.68 -21.34 -61.90
C LYS A 29 -26.63 -20.43 -62.55
N GLY A 30 -26.98 -19.82 -63.68
CA GLY A 30 -26.00 -19.20 -64.60
C GLY A 30 -25.36 -17.89 -64.12
N GLY A 31 -24.07 -17.75 -64.40
CA GLY A 31 -23.27 -16.54 -64.21
C GLY A 31 -21.96 -16.64 -65.02
N SER A 32 -21.58 -15.53 -65.66
CA SER A 32 -20.45 -15.36 -66.59
C SER A 32 -19.19 -16.24 -66.37
N LEU A 33 -18.82 -17.02 -67.38
CA LEU A 33 -17.57 -17.79 -67.43
C LEU A 33 -16.37 -16.89 -67.80
N PHE A 34 -15.77 -16.25 -66.79
CA PHE A 34 -14.39 -15.77 -66.88
C PHE A 34 -13.45 -16.82 -66.27
N SER A 35 -12.74 -17.56 -67.11
CA SER A 35 -11.65 -18.43 -66.66
C SER A 35 -10.55 -17.59 -66.03
N PRO A 36 -10.12 -17.86 -64.78
CA PRO A 36 -9.01 -17.13 -64.17
C PRO A 36 -7.73 -17.41 -64.97
N THR A 37 -7.11 -16.35 -65.50
CA THR A 37 -5.82 -16.44 -66.20
C THR A 37 -4.76 -17.05 -65.27
N PRO A 38 -3.94 -17.99 -65.76
CA PRO A 38 -2.88 -18.58 -64.94
C PRO A 38 -1.90 -17.48 -64.50
N LYS A 39 -1.74 -17.33 -63.17
CA LYS A 39 -0.84 -16.34 -62.58
C LYS A 39 0.59 -16.58 -63.07
N THR A 40 1.27 -15.53 -63.50
CA THR A 40 2.70 -15.62 -63.80
C THR A 40 3.51 -15.86 -62.52
N PRO A 41 4.69 -16.51 -62.59
CA PRO A 41 5.52 -16.78 -61.42
C PRO A 41 5.81 -15.55 -60.56
N ALA A 42 5.97 -14.37 -61.18
CA ALA A 42 6.15 -13.10 -60.48
C ALA A 42 4.90 -12.66 -59.66
N GLN A 43 3.69 -12.83 -60.20
CA GLN A 43 2.44 -12.59 -59.46
C GLN A 43 2.30 -13.57 -58.29
N GLN A 44 2.67 -14.83 -58.51
CA GLN A 44 2.63 -15.87 -57.49
C GLN A 44 3.62 -15.59 -56.34
N GLN A 45 4.84 -15.13 -56.65
CA GLN A 45 5.81 -14.67 -55.66
C GLN A 45 5.34 -13.43 -54.87
N ALA A 46 4.72 -12.45 -55.54
CA ALA A 46 4.18 -11.27 -54.88
C ALA A 46 3.03 -11.61 -53.91
N ASP A 47 2.12 -12.51 -54.31
CA ASP A 47 1.05 -13.01 -53.43
C ASP A 47 1.61 -13.75 -52.21
N ILE A 48 2.64 -14.59 -52.38
CA ILE A 48 3.31 -15.30 -51.28
C ILE A 48 3.96 -14.30 -50.32
N GLN A 49 4.69 -13.30 -50.81
CA GLN A 49 5.30 -12.27 -49.95
C GLN A 49 4.26 -11.45 -49.18
N ARG A 50 3.11 -11.16 -49.80
CA ARG A 50 1.97 -10.50 -49.13
C ARG A 50 1.38 -11.38 -48.03
N GLN A 51 1.19 -12.68 -48.29
CA GLN A 51 0.71 -13.64 -47.29
C GLN A 51 1.70 -13.80 -46.12
N ILE A 52 3.01 -13.85 -46.38
CA ILE A 52 4.05 -13.89 -45.34
C ILE A 52 3.98 -12.63 -44.47
N THR A 53 3.82 -11.45 -45.08
CA THR A 53 3.75 -10.17 -44.37
C THR A 53 2.48 -10.06 -43.50
N ASP A 54 1.31 -10.44 -44.04
CA ASP A 54 0.03 -10.49 -43.32
C ASP A 54 0.06 -11.53 -42.17
N THR A 55 0.65 -12.70 -42.41
CA THR A 55 0.85 -13.73 -41.38
C THR A 55 1.76 -13.23 -40.26
N LYS A 56 2.86 -12.54 -40.60
CA LYS A 56 3.76 -11.93 -39.60
C LYS A 56 3.03 -10.89 -38.74
N TYR A 57 2.25 -10.01 -39.37
CA TYR A 57 1.43 -9.02 -38.65
C TYR A 57 0.46 -9.69 -37.67
N LYS A 58 -0.29 -10.71 -38.12
CA LYS A 58 -1.22 -11.49 -37.28
C LYS A 58 -0.53 -12.21 -36.14
N VAL A 59 0.66 -12.78 -36.36
CA VAL A 59 1.46 -13.42 -35.31
C VAL A 59 1.91 -12.38 -34.26
N ASP A 60 2.34 -11.20 -34.68
CA ASP A 60 2.76 -10.14 -33.76
C ASP A 60 1.57 -9.49 -33.02
N GLU A 61 0.37 -9.49 -33.61
CA GLU A 61 -0.89 -9.13 -32.92
C GLU A 61 -1.30 -10.19 -31.90
N LEU A 62 -1.32 -11.48 -32.27
CA LEU A 62 -1.63 -12.59 -31.38
C LEU A 62 -0.68 -12.63 -30.16
N LYS A 63 0.63 -12.40 -30.35
CA LYS A 63 1.60 -12.28 -29.24
C LYS A 63 1.21 -11.18 -28.25
N LYS A 64 0.75 -10.01 -28.73
CA LYS A 64 0.27 -8.92 -27.86
C LYS A 64 -0.97 -9.33 -27.09
N GLN A 65 -1.92 -10.00 -27.74
CA GLN A 65 -3.14 -10.49 -27.09
C GLN A 65 -2.83 -11.54 -26.00
N VAL A 66 -1.94 -12.50 -26.27
CA VAL A 66 -1.48 -13.48 -25.27
C VAL A 66 -0.81 -12.80 -24.09
N ALA A 67 0.12 -11.86 -24.32
CA ALA A 67 0.78 -11.11 -23.25
C ALA A 67 -0.20 -10.30 -22.38
N ILE A 68 -1.25 -9.73 -22.98
CA ILE A 68 -2.32 -9.02 -22.25
C ILE A 68 -3.12 -9.99 -21.35
N GLU A 69 -3.47 -11.19 -21.83
CA GLU A 69 -4.20 -12.17 -21.03
C GLU A 69 -3.33 -12.84 -19.95
N GLU A 70 -2.03 -13.03 -20.19
CA GLU A 70 -1.07 -13.48 -19.18
C GLU A 70 -0.87 -12.41 -18.08
N ALA A 71 -0.79 -11.13 -18.47
CA ALA A 71 -0.77 -10.02 -17.53
C ALA A 71 -2.06 -9.97 -16.69
N LYS A 72 -3.25 -10.08 -17.29
CA LYS A 72 -4.53 -10.12 -16.53
C LYS A 72 -4.63 -11.28 -15.53
N LYS A 73 -4.01 -12.42 -15.82
CA LYS A 73 -3.98 -13.57 -14.90
C LYS A 73 -3.08 -13.31 -13.69
N THR A 74 -1.94 -12.65 -13.89
CA THR A 74 -0.91 -12.42 -12.88
C THR A 74 -1.04 -11.11 -12.12
N GLN A 75 -1.67 -10.09 -12.69
CA GLN A 75 -1.88 -8.77 -12.07
C GLN A 75 -3.10 -8.75 -11.15
N SER A 76 -2.96 -8.03 -10.03
CA SER A 76 -4.02 -7.77 -9.08
C SER A 76 -5.01 -6.72 -9.60
N ARG A 77 -6.25 -6.76 -9.11
CA ARG A 77 -7.24 -5.68 -9.28
C ARG A 77 -6.78 -4.34 -8.69
N TYR A 78 -5.76 -4.36 -7.84
CA TYR A 78 -5.19 -3.19 -7.17
C TYR A 78 -4.03 -2.54 -7.92
N LYS A 79 -3.60 -3.08 -9.07
CA LYS A 79 -2.55 -2.48 -9.90
C LYS A 79 -2.94 -1.06 -10.31
N ASN A 80 -2.01 -0.11 -10.15
CA ASN A 80 -2.20 1.33 -10.36
C ASN A 80 -3.19 2.02 -9.39
N ILE A 81 -3.68 1.31 -8.36
CA ILE A 81 -4.48 1.86 -7.25
C ILE A 81 -3.65 1.88 -5.96
N VAL A 82 -2.86 0.84 -5.75
CA VAL A 82 -1.88 0.73 -4.67
C VAL A 82 -0.49 0.59 -5.28
N ASP A 83 0.47 1.36 -4.77
CA ASP A 83 1.82 1.47 -5.31
C ASP A 83 2.91 1.37 -4.24
N LEU A 84 4.09 0.89 -4.64
CA LEU A 84 5.32 0.92 -3.83
C LEU A 84 6.02 2.27 -4.01
N TYR A 85 5.48 3.28 -3.33
CA TYR A 85 5.84 4.69 -3.52
C TYR A 85 7.33 5.01 -3.29
N PHE A 86 7.95 4.41 -2.26
CA PHE A 86 9.31 4.73 -1.84
C PHE A 86 9.92 3.62 -1.00
N ILE A 87 11.24 3.44 -1.07
CA ILE A 87 11.99 2.58 -0.13
C ILE A 87 13.14 3.39 0.47
N ASN A 88 13.33 3.25 1.78
CA ASN A 88 14.54 3.68 2.46
C ASN A 88 15.41 2.47 2.81
N HIS A 89 16.64 2.45 2.30
CA HIS A 89 17.61 1.39 2.60
C HIS A 89 18.45 1.78 3.82
N SER A 90 18.67 0.83 4.72
CA SER A 90 19.58 1.01 5.83
C SER A 90 20.07 -0.32 6.36
N SER A 91 21.32 -0.36 6.84
CA SER A 91 21.82 -1.49 7.63
C SER A 91 21.19 -1.56 9.02
N ASP A 92 20.55 -0.47 9.48
CA ASP A 92 19.72 -0.43 10.69
C ASP A 92 18.27 -0.82 10.32
N PRO A 93 17.76 -1.98 10.78
CA PRO A 93 16.40 -2.43 10.46
C PRO A 93 15.32 -1.44 10.90
N SER A 94 15.58 -0.65 11.94
CA SER A 94 14.64 0.37 12.46
C SER A 94 14.54 1.59 11.56
N LYS A 95 15.41 1.69 10.54
CA LYS A 95 15.46 2.75 9.54
C LYS A 95 15.16 2.24 8.13
N GLU A 96 15.26 0.93 7.90
CA GLU A 96 14.83 0.31 6.65
C GLU A 96 13.30 0.23 6.60
N TYR A 97 12.68 0.79 5.55
CA TYR A 97 11.23 0.72 5.37
C TYR A 97 10.80 0.84 3.92
N ILE A 98 9.63 0.26 3.60
CA ILE A 98 8.92 0.42 2.34
C ILE A 98 7.64 1.24 2.59
N SER A 99 7.38 2.24 1.76
CA SER A 99 6.14 3.00 1.73
C SER A 99 5.17 2.37 0.72
N ILE A 100 3.99 1.98 1.18
CA ILE A 100 2.89 1.49 0.34
C ILE A 100 1.80 2.56 0.36
N HIS A 101 1.50 3.15 -0.80
CA HIS A 101 0.54 4.24 -0.94
C HIS A 101 -0.73 3.78 -1.65
N VAL A 102 -1.87 4.37 -1.31
CA VAL A 102 -3.13 4.21 -2.05
C VAL A 102 -3.49 5.52 -2.73
N ASN A 103 -3.59 5.47 -4.06
CA ASN A 103 -3.87 6.63 -4.88
C ASN A 103 -5.21 7.30 -4.49
N SER A 104 -5.25 8.63 -4.62
CA SER A 104 -6.44 9.49 -4.55
C SER A 104 -7.69 8.97 -5.29
N THR A 105 -7.50 8.17 -6.35
CA THR A 105 -8.58 7.61 -7.19
C THR A 105 -9.30 6.40 -6.57
N ALA A 106 -8.81 5.84 -5.47
CA ALA A 106 -9.43 4.70 -4.81
C ALA A 106 -10.82 5.05 -4.25
N THR A 107 -11.87 4.35 -4.71
CA THR A 107 -13.26 4.59 -4.29
C THR A 107 -13.67 3.82 -3.04
N THR A 108 -12.87 2.86 -2.61
CA THR A 108 -13.15 1.97 -1.47
C THR A 108 -11.88 1.73 -0.66
N SER A 109 -12.03 1.40 0.63
CA SER A 109 -10.91 1.06 1.50
C SER A 109 -10.41 -0.37 1.21
N ILE A 110 -9.10 -0.54 1.14
CA ILE A 110 -8.43 -1.75 0.67
C ILE A 110 -7.78 -2.46 1.85
N LYS A 111 -8.19 -3.69 2.15
CA LYS A 111 -7.49 -4.53 3.13
C LYS A 111 -6.11 -4.91 2.57
N ILE A 112 -5.05 -4.64 3.33
CA ILE A 112 -3.68 -4.99 2.94
C ILE A 112 -2.97 -5.93 3.93
N THR A 113 -3.52 -6.16 5.14
CA THR A 113 -2.98 -7.18 6.05
C THR A 113 -3.00 -8.56 5.39
N GLY A 114 -1.87 -9.27 5.48
CA GLY A 114 -1.66 -10.58 4.88
C GLY A 114 -1.12 -10.55 3.46
N TRP A 115 -1.12 -9.39 2.78
CA TRP A 115 -0.38 -9.18 1.53
C TRP A 115 1.11 -9.43 1.75
N THR A 116 1.80 -9.80 0.68
CA THR A 116 3.18 -10.31 0.75
C THR A 116 4.12 -9.39 -0.02
N LEU A 117 5.16 -8.91 0.64
CA LEU A 117 6.33 -8.34 -0.03
C LEU A 117 7.35 -9.45 -0.27
N LYS A 118 7.93 -9.48 -1.47
CA LYS A 118 8.92 -10.47 -1.85
C LYS A 118 10.05 -9.84 -2.67
N SER A 119 11.27 -10.03 -2.21
CA SER A 119 12.47 -9.78 -3.00
C SER A 119 12.64 -10.92 -4.01
N LEU A 120 12.70 -10.59 -5.30
CA LEU A 120 13.05 -11.53 -6.34
C LEU A 120 14.57 -11.77 -6.38
N SER A 121 15.39 -10.78 -5.99
CA SER A 121 16.85 -10.90 -5.99
C SER A 121 17.43 -11.73 -4.84
N SER A 122 16.69 -11.95 -3.75
CA SER A 122 17.12 -12.76 -2.60
C SER A 122 16.17 -13.92 -2.25
N GLY A 123 14.92 -13.88 -2.74
CA GLY A 123 13.87 -14.82 -2.36
C GLY A 123 13.22 -14.53 -1.00
N VAL A 124 13.73 -13.55 -0.23
CA VAL A 124 13.17 -13.12 1.05
C VAL A 124 11.73 -12.66 0.88
N SER A 125 10.86 -13.10 1.78
CA SER A 125 9.43 -12.78 1.73
C SER A 125 8.86 -12.53 3.12
N VAL A 126 8.04 -11.49 3.24
CA VAL A 126 7.40 -11.07 4.49
C VAL A 126 5.93 -10.71 4.22
N LYS A 127 5.07 -10.94 5.21
CA LYS A 127 3.66 -10.52 5.15
C LYS A 127 3.45 -9.23 5.92
N ILE A 128 2.56 -8.38 5.42
CA ILE A 128 2.08 -7.20 6.15
C ILE A 128 1.30 -7.69 7.38
N PRO A 129 1.74 -7.38 8.62
CA PRO A 129 1.08 -7.86 9.82
C PRO A 129 -0.20 -7.06 10.13
N GLN A 130 -0.81 -7.36 11.27
CA GLN A 130 -1.86 -6.54 11.87
C GLN A 130 -1.26 -5.33 12.61
N ALA A 131 -2.09 -4.34 12.90
CA ALA A 131 -1.70 -3.14 13.64
C ALA A 131 -2.89 -2.60 14.47
N SER A 132 -2.63 -1.77 15.46
CA SER A 132 -3.70 -1.13 16.24
C SER A 132 -4.19 0.15 15.58
N TYR A 133 -5.50 0.38 15.53
CA TYR A 133 -6.02 1.68 15.12
C TYR A 133 -5.65 2.77 16.13
N LEU A 134 -5.75 2.47 17.42
CA LEU A 134 -5.45 3.42 18.49
C LEU A 134 -4.38 2.87 19.42
N PHE A 135 -3.21 3.52 19.41
CA PHE A 135 -2.15 3.19 20.35
C PHE A 135 -2.53 3.64 21.78
N PHE A 136 -2.26 2.78 22.76
CA PHE A 136 -2.30 3.10 24.18
C PHE A 136 -0.94 2.75 24.81
N ALA A 137 -0.38 3.70 25.56
CA ALA A 137 0.83 3.45 26.33
C ALA A 137 0.55 2.51 27.52
N ASN A 138 1.56 1.76 27.96
CA ASN A 138 1.53 0.91 29.16
C ASN A 138 0.38 -0.11 29.21
N SER A 139 -0.15 -0.52 28.06
CA SER A 139 -1.26 -1.47 27.94
C SER A 139 -1.12 -2.32 26.66
N ILE A 140 -1.81 -3.46 26.64
CA ILE A 140 -1.80 -4.36 25.48
C ILE A 140 -2.67 -3.72 24.40
N ASN A 141 -2.06 -3.47 23.24
CA ASN A 141 -2.72 -2.87 22.10
C ASN A 141 -3.42 -3.96 21.29
N SER A 142 -4.70 -3.75 20.95
CA SER A 142 -5.44 -4.68 20.08
C SER A 142 -4.95 -4.52 18.64
N GLU A 143 -4.24 -5.53 18.12
CA GLU A 143 -3.88 -5.61 16.71
C GLU A 143 -5.11 -6.06 15.89
N GLN A 144 -5.33 -5.42 14.74
CA GLN A 144 -6.46 -5.65 13.82
C GLN A 144 -5.98 -5.59 12.36
N ASP A 145 -6.84 -6.04 11.44
CA ASP A 145 -6.58 -5.93 10.00
C ASP A 145 -6.49 -4.46 9.55
N ILE A 146 -5.51 -4.18 8.71
CA ILE A 146 -5.22 -2.86 8.18
C ILE A 146 -5.98 -2.66 6.86
N TYR A 147 -6.73 -1.56 6.82
CA TYR A 147 -7.41 -1.06 5.63
C TYR A 147 -6.84 0.32 5.28
N LEU A 148 -6.40 0.49 4.03
CA LEU A 148 -5.95 1.78 3.50
C LEU A 148 -7.01 2.38 2.58
N SER A 149 -7.31 3.65 2.83
CA SER A 149 -8.24 4.46 2.04
C SER A 149 -7.48 5.40 1.08
N ALA A 150 -8.18 6.12 0.22
CA ALA A 150 -7.56 7.03 -0.75
C ALA A 150 -6.62 8.07 -0.08
N ASN A 151 -5.40 8.19 -0.61
CA ASN A 151 -4.29 8.99 -0.09
C ASN A 151 -3.69 8.51 1.25
N GLU A 152 -4.04 7.32 1.75
CA GLU A 152 -3.36 6.75 2.93
C GLU A 152 -2.06 6.04 2.54
N THR A 153 -1.10 6.06 3.48
CA THR A 153 0.23 5.46 3.30
C THR A 153 0.54 4.55 4.47
N LEU A 154 0.90 3.30 4.19
CA LEU A 154 1.54 2.42 5.16
C LEU A 154 3.05 2.52 5.02
N TYR A 155 3.74 2.82 6.11
CA TYR A 155 5.17 2.58 6.24
C TYR A 155 5.36 1.19 6.86
N LEU A 156 5.99 0.28 6.13
CA LEU A 156 6.40 -1.03 6.62
C LEU A 156 7.88 -0.97 7.00
N ILE A 157 8.15 -0.81 8.28
CA ILE A 157 9.49 -0.75 8.87
C ILE A 157 9.94 -2.17 9.21
N THR A 158 11.18 -2.53 8.85
CA THR A 158 11.72 -3.87 9.12
C THR A 158 11.92 -4.13 10.62
N GLY A 159 12.39 -3.11 11.35
CA GLY A 159 12.78 -3.18 12.74
C GLY A 159 11.63 -3.33 13.76
N ILE A 160 11.98 -3.14 15.02
CA ILE A 160 11.05 -3.16 16.15
C ILE A 160 10.49 -1.74 16.35
N SER A 161 9.20 -1.63 16.70
CA SER A 161 8.58 -0.35 17.04
C SER A 161 9.23 0.27 18.29
N PRO A 162 9.58 1.57 18.29
CA PRO A 162 10.05 2.26 19.49
C PRO A 162 9.08 2.19 20.69
N ASN A 163 7.78 2.01 20.41
CA ASN A 163 6.71 1.84 21.40
C ASN A 163 6.19 0.39 21.50
N GLY A 164 6.87 -0.58 20.90
CA GLY A 164 6.50 -2.01 20.93
C GLY A 164 5.28 -2.41 20.08
N ALA A 165 4.54 -1.47 19.49
CA ALA A 165 3.32 -1.72 18.72
C ALA A 165 3.37 -1.13 17.30
N SER A 166 2.68 -1.78 16.35
CA SER A 166 2.28 -1.19 15.06
C SER A 166 0.98 -0.39 15.24
N PHE A 167 0.87 0.80 14.65
CA PHE A 167 -0.29 1.67 14.88
C PHE A 167 -0.66 2.60 13.71
N LYS A 168 -1.92 3.02 13.63
CA LYS A 168 -2.34 4.16 12.81
C LYS A 168 -1.97 5.48 13.49
N VAL A 169 -1.38 6.40 12.76
CA VAL A 169 -1.07 7.75 13.27
C VAL A 169 -2.37 8.51 13.52
N ASN A 170 -2.42 9.26 14.61
CA ASN A 170 -3.53 10.12 14.97
C ASN A 170 -3.04 11.53 15.35
N LYS A 171 -3.97 12.46 15.53
CA LYS A 171 -3.72 13.87 15.87
C LYS A 171 -2.77 14.01 17.07
N CYS A 172 -2.85 13.12 18.05
CA CYS A 172 -2.04 13.13 19.26
C CYS A 172 -0.65 12.46 19.11
N SER A 173 -0.41 11.66 18.06
CA SER A 173 0.79 10.82 17.92
C SER A 173 2.11 11.58 17.95
N GLY A 174 2.12 12.88 17.66
CA GLY A 174 3.33 13.70 17.74
C GLY A 174 3.95 13.77 19.15
N TYR A 175 3.15 13.60 20.22
CA TYR A 175 3.66 13.51 21.60
C TYR A 175 4.62 12.32 21.80
N LEU A 176 4.47 11.25 21.03
CA LEU A 176 5.30 10.05 21.12
C LEU A 176 6.77 10.34 20.75
N ASN A 177 7.02 11.35 19.88
CA ASN A 177 8.36 11.78 19.47
C ASN A 177 9.18 12.47 20.58
N GLN A 178 8.63 12.69 21.79
CA GLN A 178 9.38 13.36 22.87
C GLN A 178 10.38 12.43 23.56
N PHE A 179 10.07 11.13 23.63
CA PHE A 179 10.89 10.13 24.32
C PHE A 179 11.37 9.00 23.40
N GLN A 180 10.91 8.98 22.15
CA GLN A 180 11.23 7.95 21.16
C GLN A 180 11.49 8.58 19.79
N THR A 181 12.37 7.96 19.02
CA THR A 181 12.68 8.39 17.64
C THR A 181 11.94 7.49 16.65
N PHE A 182 10.96 8.04 15.95
CA PHE A 182 10.26 7.34 14.86
C PHE A 182 10.93 7.64 13.52
N ILE A 183 11.14 6.59 12.72
CA ILE A 183 11.66 6.67 11.36
C ILE A 183 10.72 5.86 10.45
N PRO A 184 10.09 6.49 9.42
CA PRO A 184 10.08 7.94 9.19
C PRO A 184 9.45 8.72 10.36
N TYR A 185 9.78 10.01 10.46
CA TYR A 185 9.31 10.88 11.53
C TYR A 185 7.77 11.01 11.54
N ILE A 186 7.18 11.07 12.74
CA ILE A 186 5.75 11.32 12.92
C ILE A 186 5.54 12.84 13.06
N GLY A 187 4.67 13.43 12.26
CA GLY A 187 4.44 14.88 12.27
C GLY A 187 3.94 15.43 13.62
N GLY A 188 4.33 16.68 13.92
CA GLY A 188 4.01 17.38 15.17
C GLY A 188 2.63 18.06 15.16
N TYR A 189 1.58 17.37 14.73
CA TYR A 189 0.25 17.96 14.47
C TYR A 189 -0.74 17.92 15.65
N CYS A 190 -0.23 17.86 16.88
CA CYS A 190 -1.09 17.82 18.08
C CYS A 190 -1.85 19.14 18.27
N PRO A 191 -3.04 19.11 18.90
CA PRO A 191 -3.72 20.31 19.35
C PRO A 191 -2.75 21.18 20.17
N ALA A 192 -2.80 22.49 19.92
CA ALA A 192 -1.99 23.43 20.69
C ALA A 192 -2.56 23.54 22.11
N PRO A 193 -1.74 23.56 23.18
CA PRO A 193 -2.22 23.64 24.56
C PRO A 193 -3.19 24.80 24.85
N ARG A 194 -3.07 25.91 24.12
CA ARG A 194 -3.97 27.07 24.17
C ARG A 194 -5.37 26.86 23.58
N ASN A 195 -5.55 25.83 22.74
CA ASN A 195 -6.82 25.47 22.10
C ASN A 195 -7.59 24.41 22.89
N GLU A 196 -6.97 23.84 23.93
CA GLU A 196 -7.57 22.85 24.83
C GLU A 196 -8.62 23.48 25.76
N ASN A 197 -9.40 22.66 26.46
CA ASN A 197 -10.41 23.17 27.40
C ASN A 197 -9.78 23.70 28.71
N LEU A 198 -9.53 25.02 28.73
CA LEU A 198 -8.98 25.76 29.86
C LEU A 198 -9.99 26.04 31.00
N SER A 199 -11.25 25.59 30.90
CA SER A 199 -12.31 25.95 31.88
C SER A 199 -12.09 25.44 33.30
N SER A 200 -11.14 24.52 33.50
CA SER A 200 -10.71 24.07 34.82
C SER A 200 -9.83 25.08 35.57
N ILE A 201 -9.24 26.05 34.87
CA ILE A 201 -8.33 27.04 35.47
C ILE A 201 -9.12 28.33 35.80
N PRO A 202 -9.15 28.78 37.07
CA PRO A 202 -9.84 30.02 37.44
C PRO A 202 -9.25 31.25 36.73
N LYS A 203 -10.10 32.01 36.02
CA LYS A 203 -9.72 33.26 35.34
C LYS A 203 -9.54 34.39 36.35
N THR A 204 -8.33 34.51 36.88
CA THR A 204 -7.94 35.49 37.91
C THR A 204 -6.53 35.99 37.61
N VAL A 205 -6.20 37.21 38.05
CA VAL A 205 -4.88 37.85 37.87
C VAL A 205 -3.71 36.97 38.36
N TYR A 206 -3.99 36.10 39.33
CA TYR A 206 -3.06 35.08 39.82
C TYR A 206 -2.63 34.11 38.69
N ASN A 207 -3.58 33.65 37.87
CA ASN A 207 -3.35 32.69 36.80
C ASN A 207 -2.96 33.31 35.44
N ASP A 208 -2.91 34.64 35.28
CA ASP A 208 -2.57 35.27 33.98
C ASP A 208 -1.25 34.74 33.42
N SER A 209 -0.20 34.71 34.26
CA SER A 209 1.11 34.15 33.87
C SER A 209 1.11 32.64 33.58
N CYS A 210 0.10 31.90 34.04
CA CYS A 210 -0.11 30.50 33.66
C CYS A 210 -0.77 30.40 32.28
N PHE A 211 -1.75 31.25 31.98
CA PHE A 211 -2.33 31.34 30.64
C PHE A 211 -1.27 31.75 29.61
N ASP A 212 -0.40 32.71 29.93
CA ASP A 212 0.75 33.08 29.08
C ASP A 212 1.69 31.90 28.83
N PHE A 213 2.00 31.12 29.88
CA PHE A 213 2.79 29.90 29.73
C PHE A 213 2.11 28.91 28.78
N ILE A 214 0.85 28.55 29.02
CA ILE A 214 0.06 27.63 28.15
C ILE A 214 -0.03 28.16 26.70
N ASN A 215 -0.16 29.48 26.53
CA ASN A 215 -0.18 30.14 25.21
C ASN A 215 1.14 30.03 24.45
N SER A 216 2.27 29.95 25.16
CA SER A 216 3.61 29.78 24.60
C SER A 216 4.07 28.31 24.47
N MET A 217 3.39 27.36 25.12
CA MET A 217 3.76 25.94 25.06
C MET A 217 3.68 25.40 23.60
N PRO A 218 4.74 24.77 23.09
CA PRO A 218 4.70 24.14 21.77
C PRO A 218 3.79 22.90 21.76
N SER A 219 3.07 22.68 20.65
CA SER A 219 2.32 21.44 20.40
C SER A 219 3.20 20.20 20.54
N CYS A 220 2.58 19.07 20.91
CA CYS A 220 3.25 17.77 21.04
C CYS A 220 4.41 17.71 22.06
N ARG A 221 4.41 18.61 23.06
CA ARG A 221 5.39 18.59 24.15
C ARG A 221 4.72 18.56 25.52
N ILE A 222 5.04 17.53 26.30
CA ILE A 222 4.71 17.45 27.72
C ILE A 222 5.75 18.22 28.52
N GLN A 223 5.32 18.79 29.65
CA GLN A 223 6.21 19.48 30.56
C GLN A 223 7.04 18.48 31.38
N THR A 224 8.36 18.43 31.14
CA THR A 224 9.31 17.57 31.89
C THR A 224 10.04 18.30 33.01
N ASN A 225 10.26 19.60 32.86
CA ASN A 225 10.94 20.41 33.88
C ASN A 225 9.94 20.76 35.01
N PRO A 226 10.38 20.86 36.27
CA PRO A 226 9.53 21.33 37.35
C PRO A 226 8.90 22.68 37.00
N LEU A 227 7.58 22.78 37.12
CA LEU A 227 6.91 24.08 37.05
C LEU A 227 7.31 24.93 38.27
N PRO A 228 7.40 26.27 38.12
CA PRO A 228 7.79 27.19 39.19
C PRO A 228 6.68 27.36 40.25
N ALA A 229 6.35 26.29 40.96
CA ALA A 229 5.23 26.22 41.92
C ALA A 229 5.42 27.08 43.19
N SER A 230 6.62 27.61 43.43
CA SER A 230 6.94 28.45 44.61
C SER A 230 7.41 29.87 44.27
N SER A 231 7.94 30.10 43.06
CA SER A 231 8.39 31.43 42.61
C SER A 231 7.37 32.13 41.70
N GLN A 232 6.54 31.37 40.97
CA GLN A 232 5.40 31.88 40.22
C GLN A 232 4.10 31.59 41.00
N LYS A 233 3.20 32.57 40.99
CA LYS A 233 1.93 32.53 41.71
C LYS A 233 0.86 31.75 40.92
N TRP A 234 1.04 30.45 40.71
CA TRP A 234 0.11 29.63 39.92
C TRP A 234 -0.81 28.77 40.79
N SER A 235 -2.06 28.62 40.34
CA SER A 235 -3.05 27.76 41.03
C SER A 235 -2.76 26.27 40.86
N ALA A 236 -3.28 25.46 41.79
CA ALA A 236 -3.17 24.02 41.70
C ALA A 236 -3.84 23.50 40.41
N GLU A 237 -4.96 24.11 40.02
CA GLU A 237 -5.73 23.83 38.81
C GLU A 237 -4.93 24.10 37.53
N CYS A 238 -4.12 25.17 37.51
CA CYS A 238 -3.18 25.44 36.42
C CYS A 238 -2.13 24.32 36.29
N ILE A 239 -1.48 23.97 37.41
CA ILE A 239 -0.42 22.95 37.44
C ILE A 239 -0.99 21.58 37.05
N ASP A 240 -2.16 21.23 37.58
CA ASP A 240 -2.90 20.02 37.23
C ASP A 240 -3.28 19.98 35.76
N PHE A 241 -3.75 21.10 35.18
CA PHE A 241 -4.05 21.18 33.76
C PHE A 241 -2.82 20.85 32.91
N ILE A 242 -1.67 21.49 33.18
CA ILE A 242 -0.45 21.28 32.40
C ILE A 242 0.00 19.81 32.45
N TYR A 243 0.07 19.20 33.64
CA TYR A 243 0.53 17.82 33.77
C TYR A 243 -0.51 16.78 33.30
N LYS A 244 -1.80 16.98 33.60
CA LYS A 244 -2.86 15.98 33.37
C LYS A 244 -3.53 16.10 32.01
N LYS A 245 -3.51 17.27 31.34
CA LYS A 245 -4.14 17.48 30.02
C LYS A 245 -3.14 17.57 28.87
N ILE A 246 -1.95 18.12 29.05
CA ILE A 246 -0.98 18.31 27.96
C ILE A 246 -0.08 17.06 27.81
N ASN A 247 -0.69 15.95 27.40
CA ASN A 247 -0.02 14.66 27.19
C ASN A 247 -0.78 13.75 26.20
N TYR A 248 -0.15 12.64 25.77
CA TYR A 248 -0.73 11.73 24.79
C TYR A 248 -2.07 11.09 25.24
N PRO A 249 -2.17 10.43 26.42
CA PRO A 249 -3.44 9.85 26.87
C PRO A 249 -4.60 10.85 26.93
N ALA A 250 -4.38 12.03 27.51
CA ALA A 250 -5.43 13.04 27.67
C ALA A 250 -5.86 13.68 26.34
N CYS A 251 -4.92 13.88 25.42
CA CYS A 251 -5.23 14.27 24.05
C CYS A 251 -6.10 13.21 23.36
N VAL A 252 -5.75 11.92 23.48
CA VAL A 252 -6.54 10.82 22.92
C VAL A 252 -7.94 10.78 23.51
N ASP A 253 -8.09 10.85 24.84
CA ASP A 253 -9.40 10.80 25.48
C ASP A 253 -10.30 11.97 25.11
N THR A 254 -9.72 13.15 24.86
CA THR A 254 -10.45 14.35 24.42
C THR A 254 -10.82 14.27 22.93
N HIS A 255 -9.89 13.87 22.06
CA HIS A 255 -10.00 14.03 20.61
C HIS A 255 -10.31 12.76 19.80
N LYS A 256 -10.38 11.57 20.40
CA LYS A 256 -10.62 10.29 19.69
C LYS A 256 -11.91 10.23 18.86
N ASN A 257 -12.86 11.12 19.13
CA ASN A 257 -14.14 11.23 18.42
C ASN A 257 -14.17 12.36 17.36
N ASP A 258 -13.08 13.11 17.20
CA ASP A 258 -12.95 14.13 16.16
C ASP A 258 -12.93 13.48 14.77
N GLN A 259 -13.57 14.11 13.79
CA GLN A 259 -13.62 13.59 12.41
C GLN A 259 -12.24 13.48 11.75
N ASP A 260 -11.29 14.32 12.16
CA ASP A 260 -9.89 14.37 11.73
C ASP A 260 -8.92 13.74 12.75
N PHE A 261 -9.42 12.92 13.68
CA PHE A 261 -8.56 12.28 14.69
C PHE A 261 -7.51 11.37 14.05
N TYR A 262 -7.91 10.44 13.19
CA TYR A 262 -6.99 9.56 12.48
C TYR A 262 -6.33 10.29 11.31
N GLN A 263 -5.02 10.14 11.21
CA GLN A 263 -4.22 10.68 10.11
C GLN A 263 -4.03 9.61 9.02
N LYS A 264 -3.50 10.03 7.87
CA LYS A 264 -3.36 9.19 6.67
C LYS A 264 -2.24 8.14 6.74
N ASP A 265 -1.45 8.13 7.81
CA ASP A 265 -0.26 7.30 7.94
C ASP A 265 -0.47 6.09 8.85
N TRP A 266 0.11 4.96 8.47
CA TRP A 266 0.31 3.79 9.34
C TRP A 266 1.79 3.54 9.60
N ARG A 267 2.15 3.20 10.84
CA ARG A 267 3.50 2.80 11.26
C ARG A 267 3.48 1.32 11.62
N VAL A 268 3.99 0.47 10.73
CA VAL A 268 3.82 -0.98 10.84
C VAL A 268 5.18 -1.65 10.83
N TYR A 269 5.42 -2.47 11.85
CA TYR A 269 6.74 -3.00 12.17
C TYR A 269 6.77 -4.52 11.98
N LEU A 270 7.77 -5.01 11.25
CA LEU A 270 8.01 -6.45 11.06
C LEU A 270 8.72 -7.10 12.26
N LYS A 271 9.14 -6.31 13.25
CA LYS A 271 9.72 -6.76 14.54
C LYS A 271 11.01 -7.60 14.33
N ARG A 272 11.83 -7.28 13.33
CA ARG A 272 13.09 -7.98 13.01
C ARG A 272 14.34 -7.26 13.52
N SER A 273 15.42 -8.02 13.71
CA SER A 273 16.76 -7.53 14.09
C SER A 273 17.74 -7.42 12.91
N GLU A 274 17.31 -7.76 11.70
CA GLU A 274 18.13 -7.81 10.49
C GLU A 274 17.40 -7.11 9.34
N HIS A 275 18.16 -6.42 8.48
CA HIS A 275 17.64 -5.78 7.27
C HIS A 275 17.17 -6.84 6.25
N LEU A 276 16.21 -6.49 5.40
CA LEU A 276 15.56 -7.39 4.45
C LEU A 276 16.00 -7.18 3.00
N TRP A 277 16.33 -5.95 2.64
CA TRP A 277 16.48 -5.54 1.24
C TRP A 277 17.95 -5.26 0.91
N LYS A 278 18.39 -5.63 -0.30
CA LYS A 278 19.73 -5.27 -0.77
C LYS A 278 19.83 -3.76 -0.98
N ASN A 279 21.01 -3.19 -0.70
CA ASN A 279 21.25 -1.76 -0.94
C ASN A 279 21.30 -1.38 -2.43
N THR A 280 21.48 -2.34 -3.35
CA THR A 280 21.49 -2.15 -4.82
C THR A 280 21.10 -3.45 -5.52
N ARG A 281 20.54 -3.36 -6.75
CA ARG A 281 20.12 -4.50 -7.59
C ARG A 281 19.08 -5.38 -6.89
N GLU A 282 18.07 -4.72 -6.35
CA GLU A 282 16.92 -5.34 -5.71
C GLU A 282 15.69 -5.20 -6.60
N ASP A 283 14.80 -6.18 -6.52
CA ASP A 283 13.52 -6.19 -7.22
C ASP A 283 12.48 -6.67 -6.20
N VAL A 284 11.68 -5.74 -5.69
CA VAL A 284 10.68 -6.01 -4.64
C VAL A 284 9.28 -5.97 -5.27
N VAL A 285 8.55 -7.07 -5.12
CA VAL A 285 7.19 -7.22 -5.61
C VAL A 285 6.21 -7.25 -4.44
N LEU A 286 5.13 -6.49 -4.55
CA LEU A 286 3.96 -6.54 -3.68
C LEU A 286 2.90 -7.47 -4.28
N LEU A 287 2.47 -8.46 -3.51
CA LEU A 287 1.49 -9.47 -3.88
C LEU A 287 0.23 -9.36 -3.00
N ASP A 288 -0.94 -9.44 -3.60
CA ASP A 288 -2.24 -9.43 -2.89
C ASP A 288 -2.55 -10.74 -2.15
N GLU A 289 -3.73 -10.83 -1.53
CA GLU A 289 -4.18 -12.01 -0.80
C GLU A 289 -4.29 -13.30 -1.66
N TYR A 290 -4.33 -13.17 -2.99
CA TYR A 290 -4.36 -14.27 -3.95
C TYR A 290 -3.00 -14.55 -4.60
N GLY A 291 -1.95 -13.83 -4.18
CA GLY A 291 -0.60 -13.96 -4.75
C GLY A 291 -0.44 -13.26 -6.11
N LYS A 292 -1.34 -12.34 -6.48
CA LYS A 292 -1.24 -11.57 -7.72
C LYS A 292 -0.44 -10.29 -7.51
N ILE A 293 0.28 -9.87 -8.55
CA ILE A 293 1.15 -8.69 -8.53
C ILE A 293 0.30 -7.42 -8.42
N VAL A 294 0.40 -6.74 -7.28
CA VAL A 294 -0.13 -5.40 -7.06
C VAL A 294 0.82 -4.38 -7.67
N ASP A 295 2.10 -4.44 -7.31
CA ASP A 295 3.11 -3.52 -7.84
C ASP A 295 4.53 -4.08 -7.71
N GLU A 296 5.49 -3.47 -8.40
CA GLU A 296 6.92 -3.85 -8.36
C GLU A 296 7.83 -2.60 -8.38
N ILE A 297 8.95 -2.64 -7.67
CA ILE A 297 9.95 -1.57 -7.65
C ILE A 297 11.37 -2.15 -7.72
N LYS A 298 12.24 -1.51 -8.51
CA LYS A 298 13.57 -2.02 -8.89
C LYS A 298 14.60 -0.89 -8.85
N TYR A 299 15.78 -1.16 -8.26
CA TYR A 299 16.89 -0.20 -8.09
C TYR A 299 18.24 -0.93 -7.90
#